data_AF-A0A182T0W7-F1
#
_entry.id   AF-A0A182T0W7-F1
#
_cell.length_a   1.000
_cell.length_b   1.000
_cell.length_c   1.000
_cell.angle_alpha   90.00
_cell.angle_beta   90.00
_cell.angle_gamma   90.00
#
_symmetry.space_group_name_H-M   'P 1'
#
loop_
_entity.id
_entity.type
_entity.pdbx_description
1 polymer ?
#
loop_
_entity_poly.entity_id
_entity_poly.type
_entity_poly.pdbx_seq_one_letter_code
_entity_poly.pdbx_strand_id
1 'polypeptide(L)'
;MAGFLFNVDNGYLEGLCRGFKASILKQSDYLNLVQCETLDDLKLQLQSTDYGPFLANETSPLTVSIIDERLRETLLIEFKHLRNHAVQPLAEFLDYITYSYMIDNTILLITGTLQARPASDLIAKCHPLGQFEQMETINVALAPADLYNAILIDTPLAPFFVDCMSVQDMDEMNIEIMRNALYKTYLETFYEFCKHVGGTTADVMCDILAFEADRRAIIITINALGTSLPRDDYVRLYPCCGRLFPDGLIALGRASDYEQ
;
A
#
# COMPACT_ATOMS: atom_id res chain seq x y z
N MET A 1 -26.43 -16.67 -4.87
CA MET A 1 -26.10 -17.95 -4.19
C MET A 1 -24.84 -17.86 -3.31
N ALA A 2 -23.99 -16.83 -3.47
CA ALA A 2 -22.71 -16.69 -2.75
C ALA A 2 -22.80 -16.52 -1.22
N GLY A 3 -23.88 -15.95 -0.68
CA GLY A 3 -24.00 -15.70 0.76
C GLY A 3 -24.20 -16.94 1.64
N PHE A 4 -24.60 -18.09 1.09
CA PHE A 4 -24.94 -19.28 1.89
C PHE A 4 -23.72 -20.04 2.42
N LEU A 5 -22.61 -20.03 1.70
CA LEU A 5 -21.37 -20.72 2.10
C LEU A 5 -20.32 -19.77 2.67
N PHE A 6 -20.47 -18.46 2.47
CA PHE A 6 -19.51 -17.45 2.94
C PHE A 6 -19.27 -17.53 4.46
N ASN A 7 -20.35 -17.68 5.24
CA ASN A 7 -20.28 -17.70 6.70
C ASN A 7 -19.58 -18.93 7.28
N VAL A 8 -19.37 -20.00 6.49
CA VAL A 8 -18.70 -21.22 6.94
C VAL A 8 -17.25 -20.92 7.33
N ASP A 9 -16.55 -20.16 6.48
CA ASP A 9 -15.13 -19.87 6.67
C ASP A 9 -14.88 -18.42 7.08
N ASN A 10 -15.72 -17.47 6.65
CA ASN A 10 -15.46 -16.03 6.81
C ASN A 10 -16.40 -15.30 7.77
N GLY A 11 -17.42 -15.96 8.32
CA GLY A 11 -18.44 -15.30 9.15
C GLY A 11 -17.88 -14.68 10.43
N TYR A 12 -16.93 -15.38 11.09
CA TYR A 12 -16.22 -14.87 12.26
C TYR A 12 -15.40 -13.61 11.91
N LEU A 13 -14.63 -13.66 10.82
CA LEU A 13 -13.76 -12.56 10.39
C LEU A 13 -14.56 -11.35 9.91
N GLU A 14 -15.69 -11.56 9.24
CA GLU A 14 -16.60 -10.47 8.88
C GLU A 14 -17.14 -9.78 10.13
N GLY A 15 -17.60 -10.54 11.13
CA GLY A 15 -18.07 -10.00 12.39
C GLY A 15 -16.99 -9.19 13.11
N LEU A 16 -15.77 -9.71 13.16
CA LEU A 16 -14.63 -9.02 13.76
C LEU A 16 -14.27 -7.72 13.02
N CYS A 17 -14.17 -7.78 11.68
CA CYS A 17 -13.89 -6.61 10.85
C CYS A 17 -14.98 -5.53 10.97
N ARG A 18 -16.26 -5.92 11.06
CA ARG A 18 -17.37 -4.98 11.34
C ARG A 18 -17.29 -4.38 12.75
N GLY A 19 -16.76 -5.13 13.71
CA GLY A 19 -16.41 -4.63 15.03
C GLY A 19 -15.34 -3.55 14.97
N PHE A 20 -14.23 -3.79 14.28
CA PHE A 20 -13.18 -2.78 14.06
C PHE A 20 -13.68 -1.57 13.26
N LYS A 21 -14.63 -1.74 12.35
CA LYS A 21 -15.26 -0.59 11.68
C LYS A 21 -16.00 0.32 12.68
N ALA A 22 -16.60 -0.25 13.73
CA ALA A 22 -17.37 0.51 14.70
C ALA A 22 -16.49 1.40 15.60
N SER A 23 -15.20 1.07 15.74
CA SER A 23 -14.22 1.85 16.52
C SER A 23 -13.65 3.05 15.76
N ILE A 24 -13.97 3.21 14.47
CA ILE A 24 -13.58 4.39 13.70
C ILE A 24 -14.24 5.63 14.30
N LEU A 25 -13.42 6.64 14.59
CA LEU A 25 -13.85 7.90 15.19
C LEU A 25 -14.97 8.55 14.38
N LYS A 26 -15.98 9.04 15.11
CA LYS A 26 -17.11 9.76 14.54
C LYS A 26 -16.85 11.25 14.55
N GLN A 27 -17.72 11.99 13.85
CA GLN A 27 -17.65 13.45 13.79
C GLN A 27 -17.61 14.10 15.19
N SER A 28 -18.36 13.56 16.15
CA SER A 28 -18.35 14.03 17.55
C SER A 28 -16.99 13.88 18.21
N ASP A 29 -16.29 12.78 17.95
CA ASP A 29 -15.00 12.50 18.55
C ASP A 29 -13.94 13.46 17.99
N TYR A 30 -13.96 13.69 16.67
CA TYR A 30 -13.11 14.70 16.04
C TYR A 30 -13.34 16.11 16.60
N LEU A 31 -14.59 16.51 16.88
CA LEU A 31 -14.87 17.81 17.50
C LEU A 31 -14.25 17.94 18.90
N ASN A 32 -14.18 16.85 19.66
CA ASN A 32 -13.52 16.83 20.96
C ASN A 32 -11.99 16.90 20.80
N LEU A 33 -11.41 16.17 19.83
CA LEU A 33 -9.96 16.18 19.58
C LEU A 33 -9.45 17.56 19.15
N VAL A 34 -10.25 18.33 18.40
CA VAL A 34 -9.91 19.70 17.97
C VAL A 34 -9.80 20.66 19.17
N GLN A 35 -10.48 20.37 20.28
CA GLN A 35 -10.47 21.21 21.48
C GLN A 35 -9.29 20.92 22.42
N CYS A 36 -8.49 19.89 22.15
CA CYS A 36 -7.32 19.56 22.95
C CYS A 36 -6.21 20.62 22.79
N GLU A 37 -5.66 21.11 23.90
CA GLU A 37 -4.58 22.10 23.90
C GLU A 37 -3.19 21.44 23.96
N THR A 38 -3.10 20.24 24.53
CA THR A 38 -1.85 19.48 24.67
C THR A 38 -1.96 18.04 24.15
N LEU A 39 -0.81 17.39 23.92
CA LEU A 39 -0.77 15.97 23.54
C LEU A 39 -1.22 15.04 24.67
N ASP A 40 -1.09 15.48 25.93
CA ASP A 40 -1.60 14.73 27.07
C ASP A 40 -3.15 14.77 27.11
N ASP A 41 -3.76 15.91 26.77
CA ASP A 41 -5.22 16.01 26.59
C ASP A 41 -5.71 15.11 25.45
N LEU A 42 -4.98 15.10 24.34
CA LEU A 42 -5.28 14.22 23.20
C LEU A 42 -5.23 12.74 23.61
N LYS A 43 -4.21 12.35 24.39
CA LYS A 43 -4.08 10.99 24.92
C LYS A 43 -5.27 10.62 25.80
N LEU A 44 -5.68 11.50 26.73
CA LEU A 44 -6.85 11.27 27.59
C LEU A 44 -8.14 11.14 26.77
N GLN A 45 -8.32 11.99 25.77
CA GLN A 45 -9.51 11.95 24.92
C GLN A 45 -9.55 10.67 24.07
N LEU A 46 -8.41 10.24 23.51
CA LEU A 46 -8.33 8.99 22.76
C LEU A 46 -8.55 7.75 23.65
N GLN A 47 -8.11 7.79 24.91
CA GLN A 47 -8.38 6.71 25.87
C GLN A 47 -9.87 6.53 26.18
N SER A 48 -10.68 7.59 26.03
CA SER A 48 -12.14 7.51 26.18
C SER A 48 -12.84 6.86 24.98
N THR A 49 -12.12 6.71 23.86
CA THR A 49 -12.61 6.04 22.65
C THR A 49 -12.21 4.57 22.62
N ASP A 50 -12.65 3.85 21.59
CA ASP A 50 -12.35 2.43 21.40
C ASP A 50 -10.86 2.13 21.14
N TYR A 51 -10.02 3.15 20.92
CA TYR A 51 -8.55 3.02 20.88
C TYR A 51 -7.95 2.62 22.24
N GLY A 52 -8.67 2.88 23.34
CA GLY A 52 -8.29 2.44 24.68
C GLY A 52 -6.92 2.95 25.14
N PRO A 53 -6.28 2.26 26.11
CA PRO A 53 -5.03 2.69 26.73
C PRO A 53 -3.78 2.35 25.92
N PHE A 54 -3.78 2.56 24.59
CA PHE A 54 -2.65 2.20 23.72
C PHE A 54 -1.35 2.98 24.03
N LEU A 55 -1.46 4.16 24.66
CA LEU A 55 -0.34 4.99 25.10
C LEU A 55 -0.03 4.87 26.61
N ALA A 56 -0.59 3.89 27.33
CA ALA A 56 -0.45 3.82 28.79
C ALA A 56 0.99 3.60 29.27
N ASN A 57 1.81 2.91 28.48
CA ASN A 57 3.20 2.60 28.82
C ASN A 57 4.19 3.70 28.43
N GLU A 58 3.77 4.69 27.64
CA GLU A 58 4.62 5.78 27.18
C GLU A 58 4.69 6.89 28.24
N THR A 59 5.92 7.18 28.71
CA THR A 59 6.21 8.26 29.66
C THR A 59 6.44 9.58 28.94
N SER A 60 6.01 10.70 29.53
CA SER A 60 6.24 12.03 28.98
C SER A 60 7.74 12.34 28.79
N PRO A 61 8.15 13.09 27.75
CA PRO A 61 7.28 13.83 26.82
C PRO A 61 6.73 12.98 25.66
N LEU A 62 5.42 13.05 25.45
CA LEU A 62 4.77 12.49 24.27
C LEU A 62 5.17 13.29 23.03
N THR A 63 5.59 12.59 21.98
CA THR A 63 5.85 13.17 20.68
C THR A 63 4.85 12.64 19.66
N VAL A 64 4.61 13.41 18.60
CA VAL A 64 3.70 13.02 17.51
C VAL A 64 4.16 11.73 16.85
N SER A 65 5.47 11.49 16.76
CA SER A 65 6.03 10.27 16.17
C SER A 65 5.66 9.00 16.95
N ILE A 66 5.70 9.07 18.30
CA ILE A 66 5.33 7.93 19.16
C ILE A 66 3.84 7.60 18.98
N ILE A 67 2.98 8.63 18.89
CA ILE A 67 1.55 8.45 18.67
C ILE A 67 1.29 7.76 17.32
N ASP A 68 1.93 8.25 16.24
CA ASP A 68 1.81 7.66 14.90
C ASP A 68 2.31 6.19 14.88
N GLU A 69 3.45 5.91 15.51
CA GLU A 69 4.01 4.55 15.60
C GLU A 69 3.06 3.59 16.33
N ARG A 70 2.58 3.96 17.52
CA ARG A 70 1.68 3.12 18.32
C ARG A 70 0.32 2.90 17.65
N LEU A 71 -0.21 3.91 16.95
CA LEU A 71 -1.45 3.78 16.17
C LEU A 71 -1.26 2.79 15.00
N ARG A 72 -0.14 2.88 14.28
CA ARG A 72 0.18 1.94 13.19
C ARG A 72 0.42 0.52 13.69
N GLU A 73 1.08 0.35 14.84
CA GLU A 73 1.28 -0.96 15.46
C GLU A 73 -0.06 -1.61 15.86
N THR A 74 -0.99 -0.83 16.40
CA THR A 74 -2.33 -1.34 16.76
C THR A 74 -3.05 -1.87 15.51
N LEU A 75 -3.06 -1.07 14.43
CA LEU A 75 -3.62 -1.50 13.14
C LEU A 75 -2.92 -2.75 12.58
N LEU A 76 -1.59 -2.83 12.72
CA LEU A 76 -0.81 -3.98 12.28
C LEU A 76 -1.21 -5.26 13.03
N ILE A 77 -1.38 -5.17 14.35
CA ILE A 77 -1.78 -6.31 15.19
C ILE A 77 -3.17 -6.80 14.77
N GLU A 78 -4.12 -5.88 14.59
CA GLU A 78 -5.48 -6.19 14.14
C GLU A 78 -5.48 -6.84 12.75
N PHE A 79 -4.72 -6.29 11.81
CA PHE A 79 -4.61 -6.85 10.46
C PHE A 79 -3.95 -8.23 10.45
N LYS A 80 -2.84 -8.41 11.18
CA LYS A 80 -2.16 -9.71 11.32
C LYS A 80 -3.09 -10.75 11.95
N HIS A 81 -3.89 -10.35 12.92
CA HIS A 81 -4.88 -11.24 13.53
C HIS A 81 -5.91 -11.72 12.50
N LEU A 82 -6.45 -10.82 11.67
CA LEU A 82 -7.36 -11.19 10.58
C LEU A 82 -6.66 -12.12 9.58
N ARG A 83 -5.44 -11.79 9.15
CA ARG A 83 -4.68 -12.57 8.17
C ARG A 83 -4.35 -13.98 8.66
N ASN A 84 -4.02 -14.15 9.94
CA ASN A 84 -3.65 -15.44 10.54
C ASN A 84 -4.83 -16.41 10.64
N HIS A 85 -6.06 -15.90 10.72
CA HIS A 85 -7.28 -16.70 10.81
C HIS A 85 -8.01 -16.84 9.47
N ALA A 86 -7.54 -16.13 8.43
CA ALA A 86 -8.10 -16.22 7.10
C ALA A 86 -7.64 -17.50 6.39
N VAL A 87 -8.57 -18.16 5.71
CA VAL A 87 -8.30 -19.28 4.80
C VAL A 87 -8.53 -18.84 3.36
N GLN A 88 -8.12 -19.66 2.38
CA GLN A 88 -8.35 -19.34 0.98
C GLN A 88 -9.86 -19.29 0.67
N PRO A 89 -10.36 -18.29 -0.09
CA PRO A 89 -9.62 -17.28 -0.88
C PRO A 89 -9.29 -15.96 -0.13
N LEU A 90 -9.75 -15.78 1.12
CA LEU A 90 -9.56 -14.53 1.87
C LEU A 90 -8.09 -14.31 2.27
N ALA A 91 -7.34 -15.39 2.54
CA ALA A 91 -5.91 -15.31 2.83
C ALA A 91 -5.13 -14.63 1.70
N GLU A 92 -5.34 -15.08 0.46
CA GLU A 92 -4.72 -14.48 -0.73
C GLU A 92 -5.20 -13.05 -0.97
N PHE A 93 -6.49 -12.76 -0.76
CA PHE A 93 -7.00 -11.39 -0.84
C PHE A 93 -6.28 -10.44 0.13
N LEU A 94 -6.05 -10.87 1.38
CA LEU A 94 -5.33 -10.07 2.37
C LEU A 94 -3.83 -9.96 2.03
N ASP A 95 -3.22 -10.97 1.40
CA ASP A 95 -1.86 -10.88 0.88
C ASP A 95 -1.74 -9.84 -0.24
N TYR A 96 -2.71 -9.77 -1.16
CA TYR A 96 -2.72 -8.72 -2.18
C TYR A 96 -2.70 -7.32 -1.55
N ILE A 97 -3.42 -7.10 -0.43
CA ILE A 97 -3.38 -5.81 0.27
C ILE A 97 -1.96 -5.50 0.79
N THR A 98 -1.21 -6.50 1.27
CA THR A 98 0.16 -6.26 1.75
C THR A 98 1.14 -5.98 0.63
N TYR A 99 0.90 -6.50 -0.59
CA TYR A 99 1.80 -6.29 -1.74
C TYR A 99 1.97 -4.81 -2.10
N SER A 100 0.95 -3.98 -1.95
CA SER A 100 1.09 -2.52 -2.13
C SER A 100 2.19 -1.94 -1.23
N TYR A 101 2.19 -2.32 0.06
CA TYR A 101 3.19 -1.86 1.02
C TYR A 101 4.56 -2.49 0.77
N MET A 102 4.60 -3.74 0.29
CA MET A 102 5.85 -4.41 -0.10
C MET A 102 6.51 -3.72 -1.30
N ILE A 103 5.73 -3.26 -2.28
CA ILE A 103 6.24 -2.48 -3.42
C ILE A 103 6.85 -1.17 -2.91
N ASP A 104 6.13 -0.42 -2.06
CA ASP A 104 6.65 0.85 -1.52
C ASP A 104 7.93 0.66 -0.70
N ASN A 105 7.97 -0.37 0.15
CA ASN A 105 9.17 -0.72 0.93
C ASN A 105 10.33 -1.11 0.00
N THR A 106 10.08 -1.92 -1.02
CA THR A 106 11.10 -2.32 -2.00
C THR A 106 11.70 -1.10 -2.69
N ILE A 107 10.85 -0.18 -3.14
CA ILE A 107 11.30 1.06 -3.77
C ILE A 107 12.09 1.93 -2.78
N LEU A 108 11.62 2.07 -1.54
CA LEU A 108 12.32 2.82 -0.50
C LEU A 108 13.72 2.25 -0.21
N LEU A 109 13.83 0.92 -0.18
CA LEU A 109 15.09 0.22 0.07
C LEU A 109 16.07 0.42 -1.10
N ILE A 110 15.62 0.25 -2.35
CA ILE A 110 16.46 0.48 -3.54
C ILE A 110 16.97 1.94 -3.59
N THR A 111 16.09 2.92 -3.39
CA THR A 111 16.47 4.34 -3.35
C THR A 111 17.43 4.63 -2.20
N GLY A 112 17.19 4.04 -1.03
CA GLY A 112 18.04 4.20 0.15
C GLY A 112 19.45 3.65 -0.05
N THR A 113 19.57 2.49 -0.71
CA THR A 113 20.85 1.88 -1.06
C THR A 113 21.61 2.71 -2.09
N LEU A 114 20.93 3.28 -3.10
CA LEU A 114 21.55 4.21 -4.05
C LEU A 114 22.10 5.48 -3.39
N GLN A 115 21.40 5.98 -2.37
CA GLN A 115 21.84 7.12 -1.55
C GLN A 115 22.86 6.73 -0.47
N ALA A 116 23.33 5.48 -0.45
CA ALA A 116 24.26 4.93 0.54
C ALA A 116 23.83 5.14 2.01
N ARG A 117 22.52 5.10 2.27
CA ARG A 117 21.98 5.19 3.64
C ARG A 117 22.14 3.85 4.37
N PRO A 118 22.38 3.87 5.69
CA PRO A 118 22.48 2.63 6.46
C PRO A 118 21.14 1.91 6.46
N ALA A 119 21.19 0.58 6.29
CA ALA A 119 20.00 -0.25 6.19
C ALA A 119 19.13 -0.21 7.46
N SER A 120 19.72 -0.02 8.65
CA SER A 120 18.97 0.18 9.90
C SER A 120 17.96 1.33 9.83
N ASP A 121 18.37 2.45 9.22
CA ASP A 121 17.55 3.66 9.12
C ASP A 121 16.47 3.52 8.05
N LEU A 122 16.73 2.70 7.03
CA LEU A 122 15.77 2.37 5.99
C LEU A 122 14.69 1.42 6.51
N ILE A 123 15.08 0.39 7.25
CA ILE A 123 14.16 -0.57 7.87
C ILE A 123 13.24 0.14 8.86
N ALA A 124 13.77 1.07 9.67
CA ALA A 124 12.97 1.88 10.59
C ALA A 124 11.91 2.76 9.89
N LYS A 125 12.10 3.07 8.60
CA LYS A 125 11.16 3.85 7.78
C LYS A 125 10.21 2.99 6.95
N CYS A 126 10.43 1.68 6.89
CA CYS A 126 9.57 0.76 6.14
C CYS A 126 8.21 0.62 6.81
N HIS A 127 7.16 0.47 5.99
CA HIS A 127 5.82 0.22 6.48
C HIS A 127 5.70 -1.21 7.05
N PRO A 128 5.23 -1.39 8.30
CA PRO A 128 5.20 -2.71 8.95
C PRO A 128 4.36 -3.77 8.23
N LEU A 129 3.30 -3.38 7.51
CA LEU A 129 2.48 -4.32 6.72
C LEU A 129 3.21 -4.91 5.51
N GLY A 130 4.26 -4.25 5.01
CA GLY A 130 5.05 -4.70 3.88
C GLY A 130 6.41 -5.27 4.28
N GLN A 131 6.59 -5.66 5.53
CA GLN A 131 7.82 -6.29 6.00
C GLN A 131 7.91 -7.74 5.51
N PHE A 132 9.08 -8.14 5.04
CA PHE A 132 9.41 -9.50 4.64
C PHE A 132 10.68 -9.96 5.35
N GLU A 133 10.81 -11.26 5.61
CA GLU A 133 11.86 -11.84 6.48
C GLU A 133 13.29 -11.50 6.00
N GLN A 134 13.48 -11.31 4.70
CA GLN A 134 14.78 -11.04 4.07
C GLN A 134 15.20 -9.57 4.13
N MET A 135 14.48 -8.69 4.84
CA MET A 135 14.97 -7.33 5.10
C MET A 135 16.31 -7.30 5.84
N GLU A 136 16.65 -8.35 6.59
CA GLU A 136 17.97 -8.48 7.24
C GLU A 136 19.11 -8.73 6.24
N THR A 137 18.83 -9.37 5.10
CA THR A 137 19.80 -9.64 4.01
C THR A 137 20.26 -8.34 3.32
N ILE A 138 19.47 -7.27 3.45
CA ILE A 138 19.78 -5.93 2.90
C ILE A 138 21.05 -5.35 3.53
N ASN A 139 21.35 -5.69 4.78
CA ASN A 139 22.60 -5.27 5.44
C ASN A 139 23.86 -5.75 4.69
N VAL A 140 23.73 -6.79 3.86
CA VAL A 140 24.84 -7.42 3.11
C VAL A 140 24.92 -6.90 1.66
N ALA A 141 23.83 -6.37 1.11
CA ALA A 141 23.78 -5.92 -0.27
C ALA A 141 24.47 -4.55 -0.43
N LEU A 142 25.67 -4.55 -1.01
CA LEU A 142 26.44 -3.34 -1.30
C LEU A 142 26.01 -2.66 -2.61
N ALA A 143 25.34 -3.39 -3.51
CA ALA A 143 24.87 -2.90 -4.79
C ALA A 143 23.33 -2.98 -4.91
N PRO A 144 22.67 -1.96 -5.50
CA PRO A 144 21.22 -1.98 -5.76
C PRO A 144 20.75 -3.16 -6.62
N ALA A 145 21.61 -3.64 -7.53
CA ALA A 145 21.34 -4.79 -8.38
C ALA A 145 21.24 -6.11 -7.58
N ASP A 146 22.08 -6.27 -6.55
CA ASP A 146 22.05 -7.46 -5.69
C ASP A 146 20.82 -7.44 -4.79
N LEU A 147 20.42 -6.26 -4.32
CA LEU A 147 19.18 -6.06 -3.58
C LEU A 147 17.96 -6.37 -4.45
N TYR A 148 17.94 -5.87 -5.69
CA TYR A 148 16.90 -6.17 -6.67
C TYR A 148 16.78 -7.69 -6.89
N ASN A 149 17.88 -8.39 -7.13
CA ASN A 149 17.88 -9.84 -7.33
C ASN A 149 17.46 -10.61 -6.06
N ALA A 150 17.90 -10.19 -4.88
CA ALA A 150 17.49 -10.83 -3.62
C ALA A 150 15.97 -10.69 -3.39
N ILE A 151 15.41 -9.51 -3.69
CA ILE A 151 13.97 -9.27 -3.59
C ILE A 151 13.21 -10.07 -4.67
N LEU A 152 13.74 -10.17 -5.89
CA LEU A 152 13.11 -10.95 -6.97
C LEU A 152 13.01 -12.44 -6.70
N ILE A 153 13.97 -13.03 -6.00
CA ILE A 153 14.02 -14.50 -5.84
C ILE A 153 13.02 -14.95 -4.77
N ASP A 154 12.91 -14.21 -3.68
CA ASP A 154 12.23 -14.70 -2.47
C ASP A 154 10.93 -13.94 -2.11
N THR A 155 10.57 -12.88 -2.85
CA THR A 155 9.30 -12.18 -2.62
C THR A 155 8.20 -12.60 -3.58
N PRO A 156 6.92 -12.60 -3.15
CA PRO A 156 5.77 -12.85 -4.03
C PRO A 156 5.61 -11.75 -5.11
N LEU A 157 6.45 -10.72 -5.10
CA LEU A 157 6.45 -9.68 -6.12
C LEU A 157 7.15 -10.12 -7.41
N ALA A 158 7.90 -11.22 -7.40
CA ALA A 158 8.65 -11.73 -8.56
C ALA A 158 7.86 -11.73 -9.89
N PRO A 159 6.59 -12.17 -9.93
CA PRO A 159 5.80 -12.15 -11.16
C PRO A 159 5.54 -10.75 -11.72
N PHE A 160 5.55 -9.72 -10.87
CA PHE A 160 5.28 -8.33 -11.26
C PHE A 160 6.49 -7.64 -11.91
N PHE A 161 7.69 -8.18 -11.74
CA PHE A 161 8.93 -7.61 -12.26
C PHE A 161 9.31 -8.06 -13.67
N VAL A 162 8.55 -8.99 -14.27
CA VAL A 162 8.85 -9.56 -15.60
C VAL A 162 8.90 -8.48 -16.69
N ASP A 163 8.09 -7.42 -16.54
CA ASP A 163 8.01 -6.31 -17.50
C ASP A 163 8.86 -5.09 -17.09
N CYS A 164 9.60 -5.17 -15.97
CA CYS A 164 10.48 -4.08 -15.52
C CYS A 164 11.83 -4.11 -16.25
N MET A 165 12.25 -2.94 -16.74
CA MET A 165 13.48 -2.69 -17.50
C MET A 165 14.75 -3.32 -16.89
N SER A 166 15.73 -3.63 -17.76
CA SER A 166 17.05 -4.15 -17.38
C SER A 166 17.78 -3.25 -16.37
N VAL A 167 18.34 -3.88 -15.33
CA VAL A 167 19.04 -3.35 -14.13
C VAL A 167 20.22 -2.39 -14.41
N GLN A 168 20.51 -2.05 -15.66
CA GLN A 168 21.80 -1.46 -16.05
C GLN A 168 21.95 0.02 -15.70
N ASP A 169 20.86 0.78 -15.51
CA ASP A 169 20.93 2.19 -15.09
C ASP A 169 19.84 2.48 -14.03
N MET A 170 20.15 2.31 -12.74
CA MET A 170 19.21 2.63 -11.64
C MET A 170 19.36 4.08 -11.18
N ASP A 171 18.79 5.01 -11.94
CA ASP A 171 18.64 6.43 -11.55
C ASP A 171 17.30 6.69 -10.86
N GLU A 172 17.17 7.80 -10.13
CA GLU A 172 15.92 8.17 -9.41
C GLU A 172 14.68 8.16 -10.32
N MET A 173 14.82 8.60 -11.58
CA MET A 173 13.75 8.53 -12.58
C MET A 173 13.37 7.08 -12.92
N ASN A 174 14.34 6.19 -13.06
CA ASN A 174 14.12 4.79 -13.40
C ASN A 174 13.49 4.01 -12.23
N ILE A 175 13.76 4.42 -10.99
CA ILE A 175 13.09 3.88 -9.80
C ILE A 175 11.60 4.25 -9.77
N GLU A 176 11.25 5.49 -10.12
CA GLU A 176 9.84 5.90 -10.20
C GLU A 176 9.11 5.20 -11.35
N ILE A 177 9.76 4.99 -12.49
CA ILE A 177 9.23 4.16 -13.58
C ILE A 177 9.00 2.72 -13.09
N MET A 178 9.96 2.15 -12.36
CA MET A 178 9.83 0.82 -11.76
C MET A 178 8.66 0.76 -10.77
N ARG A 179 8.50 1.75 -9.90
CA ARG A 179 7.35 1.85 -8.98
C ARG A 179 6.04 1.78 -9.77
N ASN A 180 5.90 2.60 -10.81
CA ASN A 180 4.67 2.67 -11.60
C ASN A 180 4.41 1.37 -12.37
N ALA A 181 5.45 0.75 -12.94
CA ALA A 181 5.35 -0.54 -13.61
C ALA A 181 4.91 -1.67 -12.66
N LEU A 182 5.49 -1.75 -11.46
CA LEU A 182 5.09 -2.71 -10.44
C LEU A 182 3.64 -2.52 -10.01
N TYR A 183 3.24 -1.27 -9.77
CA TYR A 183 1.87 -0.97 -9.39
C TYR A 183 0.86 -1.27 -10.50
N LYS A 184 1.24 -1.08 -11.77
CA LYS A 184 0.41 -1.48 -12.90
C LYS A 184 0.12 -2.97 -12.86
N THR A 185 1.16 -3.81 -12.85
CA THR A 185 0.98 -5.27 -12.87
C THR A 185 0.28 -5.78 -11.61
N TYR A 186 0.58 -5.18 -10.46
CA TYR A 186 -0.11 -5.46 -9.20
C TYR A 186 -1.61 -5.18 -9.29
N LEU A 187 -2.01 -3.99 -9.78
CA LEU A 187 -3.42 -3.62 -9.88
C LEU A 187 -4.18 -4.46 -10.90
N GLU A 188 -3.57 -4.77 -12.04
CA GLU A 188 -4.17 -5.62 -13.07
C GLU A 188 -4.36 -7.05 -12.55
N THR A 189 -3.36 -7.60 -11.88
CA THR A 189 -3.45 -8.96 -11.30
C THR A 189 -4.46 -9.01 -10.16
N PHE A 190 -4.47 -8.02 -9.27
CA PHE A 190 -5.42 -7.97 -8.16
C PHE A 190 -6.87 -7.79 -8.64
N TYR A 191 -7.06 -7.03 -9.72
CA TYR A 191 -8.36 -6.86 -10.37
C TYR A 191 -8.87 -8.16 -10.98
N GLU A 192 -8.01 -8.90 -11.69
CA GLU A 192 -8.35 -10.23 -12.24
C GLU A 192 -8.61 -11.26 -11.13
N PHE A 193 -7.85 -11.24 -10.03
CA PHE A 193 -8.13 -12.04 -8.85
C PHE A 193 -9.52 -11.74 -8.28
N CYS A 194 -9.88 -10.46 -8.09
CA CYS A 194 -11.19 -10.07 -7.58
C CYS A 194 -12.33 -10.51 -8.51
N LYS A 195 -12.16 -10.42 -9.83
CA LYS A 195 -13.10 -10.98 -10.81
C LYS A 195 -13.24 -12.49 -10.69
N HIS A 196 -12.14 -13.20 -10.47
CA HIS A 196 -12.14 -14.65 -10.31
C HIS A 196 -12.89 -15.09 -9.06
N VAL A 197 -12.73 -14.38 -7.94
CA VAL A 197 -13.52 -14.59 -6.71
C VAL A 197 -15.01 -14.39 -6.98
N GLY A 198 -15.35 -13.36 -7.77
CA GLY A 198 -16.71 -13.13 -8.24
C GLY A 198 -17.69 -12.66 -7.17
N GLY A 199 -18.97 -12.61 -7.54
CA GLY A 199 -20.07 -12.20 -6.66
C GLY A 199 -19.92 -10.76 -6.17
N THR A 200 -20.41 -10.49 -4.95
CA THR A 200 -20.37 -9.15 -4.34
C THR A 200 -18.96 -8.62 -4.16
N THR A 201 -17.97 -9.50 -3.96
CA THR A 201 -16.56 -9.10 -3.83
C THR A 201 -16.07 -8.45 -5.12
N ALA A 202 -16.34 -9.08 -6.27
CA ALA A 202 -15.98 -8.51 -7.57
C ALA A 202 -16.68 -7.16 -7.80
N ASP A 203 -18.00 -7.10 -7.58
CA ASP A 203 -18.77 -5.87 -7.84
C ASP A 203 -18.23 -4.66 -7.06
N VAL A 204 -17.88 -4.85 -5.79
CA VAL A 204 -17.40 -3.75 -4.93
C VAL A 204 -15.90 -3.49 -5.15
N MET A 205 -15.06 -4.53 -5.14
CA MET A 205 -13.61 -4.35 -5.20
C MET A 205 -13.14 -3.93 -6.59
N CYS A 206 -13.76 -4.42 -7.67
CA CYS A 206 -13.40 -3.99 -9.02
C CYS A 206 -13.66 -2.49 -9.20
N ASP A 207 -14.74 -1.95 -8.63
CA ASP A 207 -15.00 -0.50 -8.67
C ASP A 207 -13.96 0.31 -7.89
N ILE A 208 -13.54 -0.17 -6.71
CA ILE A 208 -12.50 0.48 -5.90
C ILE A 208 -11.15 0.44 -6.62
N LEU A 209 -10.78 -0.72 -7.18
CA LEU A 209 -9.52 -0.89 -7.92
C LEU A 209 -9.51 -0.11 -9.24
N ALA A 210 -10.67 0.00 -9.92
CA ALA A 210 -10.80 0.83 -11.11
C ALA A 210 -10.56 2.31 -10.79
N PHE A 211 -11.11 2.80 -9.67
CA PHE A 211 -10.84 4.15 -9.20
C PHE A 211 -9.35 4.37 -8.86
N GLU A 212 -8.71 3.39 -8.22
CA GLU A 212 -7.27 3.46 -7.91
C GLU A 212 -6.39 3.48 -9.17
N ALA A 213 -6.75 2.68 -10.18
CA ALA A 213 -6.12 2.69 -11.50
C ALA A 213 -6.25 4.05 -12.19
N ASP A 214 -7.47 4.61 -12.22
CA ASP A 214 -7.75 5.91 -12.82
C ASP A 214 -7.00 7.04 -12.10
N ARG A 215 -7.00 7.03 -10.77
CA ARG A 215 -6.24 7.97 -9.93
C ARG A 215 -4.76 7.94 -10.28
N ARG A 216 -4.16 6.76 -10.43
CA ARG A 216 -2.75 6.62 -10.79
C ARG A 216 -2.46 7.09 -12.20
N ALA A 217 -3.29 6.76 -13.19
CA ALA A 217 -3.10 7.24 -14.55
C ALA A 217 -3.08 8.78 -14.61
N ILE A 218 -3.99 9.43 -13.88
CA ILE A 218 -4.02 10.90 -13.78
C ILE A 218 -2.77 11.45 -13.09
N ILE A 219 -2.38 10.91 -11.93
CA ILE A 219 -1.20 11.37 -11.20
C ILE A 219 0.09 11.19 -12.02
N ILE A 220 0.25 10.04 -12.70
CA ILE A 220 1.40 9.79 -13.58
C ILE A 220 1.44 10.85 -14.69
N THR A 221 0.31 11.15 -15.32
CA THR A 221 0.23 12.16 -16.39
C THR A 221 0.64 13.53 -15.87
N ILE A 222 0.07 13.97 -14.74
CA ILE A 222 0.38 15.28 -14.13
C ILE A 222 1.86 15.38 -13.77
N ASN A 223 2.43 14.34 -13.17
CA ASN A 223 3.84 14.34 -12.79
C ASN A 223 4.75 14.29 -14.03
N ALA A 224 4.33 13.61 -15.11
CA ALA A 224 5.08 13.53 -16.34
C ALA A 224 5.15 14.87 -17.09
N LEU A 225 4.16 15.76 -16.97
CA LEU A 225 4.16 17.09 -17.60
C LEU A 225 5.38 17.94 -17.22
N GLY A 226 6.00 17.69 -16.06
CA GLY A 226 7.22 18.37 -15.61
C GLY A 226 8.53 17.68 -15.99
N THR A 227 8.48 16.56 -16.71
CA THR A 227 9.64 15.69 -16.98
C THR A 227 9.93 15.55 -18.48
N SER A 228 11.13 15.09 -18.82
CA SER A 228 11.54 14.81 -20.21
C SER A 228 11.14 13.42 -20.70
N LEU A 229 10.20 12.74 -20.03
CA LEU A 229 9.83 11.36 -20.38
C LEU A 229 9.03 11.35 -21.70
N PRO A 230 9.41 10.53 -22.70
CA PRO A 230 8.65 10.42 -23.93
C PRO A 230 7.26 9.83 -23.67
N ARG A 231 6.29 10.25 -24.49
CA ARG A 231 4.87 9.92 -24.33
C ARG A 231 4.58 8.42 -24.32
N ASP A 232 5.27 7.70 -25.19
CA ASP A 232 5.08 6.26 -25.35
C ASP A 232 5.53 5.47 -24.11
N ASP A 233 6.42 6.02 -23.29
CA ASP A 233 6.95 5.35 -22.10
C ASP A 233 5.99 5.48 -20.91
N TYR A 234 5.41 6.67 -20.65
CA TYR A 234 4.45 6.78 -19.54
C TYR A 234 3.08 6.19 -19.87
N VAL A 235 2.65 6.17 -21.13
CA VAL A 235 1.37 5.51 -21.52
C VAL A 235 1.42 4.01 -21.21
N ARG A 236 2.60 3.38 -21.32
CA ARG A 236 2.79 1.97 -20.94
C ARG A 236 2.65 1.73 -19.44
N LEU A 237 2.84 2.77 -18.61
CA LEU A 237 2.75 2.68 -17.15
C LEU A 237 1.31 2.77 -16.62
N TYR A 238 0.34 3.10 -17.47
CA TYR A 238 -1.05 3.19 -17.02
C TYR A 238 -1.66 1.81 -16.74
N PRO A 239 -2.31 1.62 -15.58
CA PRO A 239 -3.10 0.41 -15.33
C PRO A 239 -4.34 0.36 -16.23
N CYS A 240 -4.60 -0.80 -16.85
CA CYS A 240 -5.68 -0.97 -17.83
C CYS A 240 -7.00 -1.50 -17.24
N CYS A 241 -7.13 -1.52 -15.91
CA CYS A 241 -8.32 -2.03 -15.20
C CYS A 241 -9.32 -0.95 -14.74
N GLY A 242 -9.08 0.33 -15.08
CA GLY A 242 -9.89 1.49 -14.72
C GLY A 242 -11.05 1.81 -15.67
N ARG A 243 -11.87 2.81 -15.34
CA ARG A 243 -12.95 3.30 -16.22
C ARG A 243 -12.45 4.22 -17.32
N LEU A 244 -11.24 4.78 -17.17
CA LEU A 244 -10.58 5.54 -18.22
C LEU A 244 -10.08 4.66 -19.36
N PHE A 245 -9.96 3.35 -19.17
CA PHE A 245 -9.60 2.44 -20.24
C PHE A 245 -10.80 2.14 -21.16
N PRO A 246 -10.66 2.19 -22.51
CA PRO A 246 -9.45 2.50 -23.28
C PRO A 246 -9.29 3.98 -23.66
N ASP A 247 -10.39 4.69 -23.93
CA ASP A 247 -10.35 6.00 -24.60
C ASP A 247 -9.79 7.13 -23.72
N GLY A 248 -10.08 7.11 -22.43
CA GLY A 248 -9.59 8.09 -21.46
C GLY A 248 -8.08 8.03 -21.27
N LEU A 249 -7.49 6.83 -21.27
CA LEU A 249 -6.03 6.68 -21.22
C LEU A 249 -5.35 7.20 -22.48
N ILE A 250 -5.98 7.01 -23.66
CA ILE A 250 -5.47 7.57 -24.93
C ILE A 250 -5.54 9.09 -24.90
N ALA A 251 -6.60 9.67 -24.32
CA ALA A 251 -6.74 11.11 -24.16
C ALA A 251 -5.66 11.67 -23.21
N LEU A 252 -5.45 11.02 -22.05
CA LEU A 252 -4.38 11.38 -21.11
C LEU A 252 -2.99 11.30 -21.75
N GLY A 253 -2.73 10.26 -22.55
CA GLY A 253 -1.48 10.13 -23.30
C GLY A 253 -1.22 11.23 -24.33
N ARG A 254 -2.25 12.01 -24.69
CA ARG A 254 -2.15 13.15 -25.62
C ARG A 254 -2.06 14.49 -24.91
N ALA A 255 -2.41 14.56 -23.63
CA ALA A 255 -2.37 15.78 -22.85
C ALA A 255 -0.95 16.35 -22.81
N SER A 256 -0.84 17.67 -22.97
CA SER A 256 0.44 18.38 -22.98
C SER A 256 0.52 19.52 -21.97
N ASP A 257 -0.61 19.85 -21.35
CA ASP A 257 -0.74 20.82 -20.27
C ASP A 257 -1.80 20.32 -19.27
N TYR A 258 -1.99 21.07 -18.18
CA TYR A 258 -2.95 20.73 -17.12
C TYR A 258 -4.40 21.05 -17.50
N GLU A 259 -4.63 21.92 -18.50
CA GLU A 259 -5.98 22.33 -18.91
C GLU A 259 -6.62 21.36 -19.92
N GLN A 260 -5.80 20.60 -20.64
CA GLN A 260 -6.17 19.54 -21.59
C GLN A 260 -6.46 18.20 -20.91
#